data_AF-A0A2M6ZSH5-F1
#
_entry.id   AF-A0A2M6ZSH5-F1
#
_cell.length_a   1.000
_cell.length_b   1.000
_cell.length_c   1.000
_cell.angle_alpha   90.00
_cell.angle_beta   90.00
_cell.angle_gamma   90.00
#
_symmetry.space_group_name_H-M   'P 1'
#
loop_
_entity.id
_entity.type
_entity.pdbx_description
1 polymer ?
#
loop_
_entity_poly.entity_id
_entity_poly.type
_entity_poly.pdbx_seq_one_letter_code
_entity_poly.pdbx_strand_id
1 'polypeptide(L)'
;MAKQINYGEEARRSLIRGVDAMVDAMKVTLGPKGRPVALDKKFGPPAVVDDGVSIAKEIELEDPFQNMGAQLVKEAATKTNDACGDGTTSSSVLAQSIVHGGMRNIAAGANPMALKRGVGKASDAVVEELRKISTEVKGKEQVAQVATVSSRDSEIGNLIADVMEKVGKDGVITVEEGKGLKFETEFVEGMKFDRGYISPYFITNSERMESVIEDPYILITNKKISAVSDLLPALEKILQVGKNVLILGEDVDGEALATLVVNKLRGTL
;
A
#
# COMPACT_ATOMS: atom_id res chain seq x y z
N MET A 1 14.42 17.77 -23.62
CA MET A 1 14.55 16.66 -24.59
C MET A 1 13.35 16.66 -25.52
N ALA A 2 13.56 16.39 -26.82
CA ALA A 2 12.46 16.22 -27.77
C ALA A 2 11.68 14.93 -27.47
N LYS A 3 10.38 14.90 -27.78
CA LYS A 3 9.52 13.73 -27.56
C LYS A 3 9.77 12.68 -28.66
N GLN A 4 9.83 11.41 -28.27
CA GLN A 4 9.78 10.28 -29.19
C GLN A 4 8.32 9.84 -29.34
N ILE A 5 7.91 9.50 -30.56
CA ILE A 5 6.53 9.10 -30.84
C ILE A 5 6.54 7.80 -31.61
N ASN A 6 5.85 6.79 -31.07
CA ASN A 6 5.75 5.46 -31.67
C ASN A 6 4.27 5.08 -31.82
N TYR A 7 3.94 4.37 -32.90
CA TYR A 7 2.54 4.10 -33.29
C TYR A 7 2.28 2.63 -33.56
N GLY A 8 0.99 2.28 -33.60
CA GLY A 8 0.53 1.01 -34.15
C GLY A 8 1.07 -0.22 -33.42
N GLU A 9 1.55 -1.19 -34.19
CA GLU A 9 2.01 -2.47 -33.66
C GLU A 9 3.32 -2.37 -32.86
N GLU A 10 4.25 -1.52 -33.30
CA GLU A 10 5.54 -1.37 -32.62
C GLU A 10 5.36 -0.83 -31.20
N ALA A 11 4.54 0.21 -31.04
CA ALA A 11 4.18 0.75 -29.73
C ALA A 11 3.54 -0.32 -28.83
N ARG A 12 2.61 -1.12 -29.37
CA ARG A 12 1.95 -2.19 -28.62
C ARG A 12 2.93 -3.29 -28.19
N ARG A 13 3.82 -3.72 -29.08
CA ARG A 13 4.84 -4.74 -28.75
C ARG A 13 5.80 -4.24 -27.66
N SER A 14 6.22 -2.98 -27.70
CA SER A 14 7.05 -2.40 -26.64
C SER A 14 6.32 -2.34 -25.30
N LEU A 15 5.05 -1.92 -25.28
CA LEU A 15 4.26 -1.93 -24.05
C LEU A 15 4.10 -3.35 -23.48
N ILE A 16 3.80 -4.34 -24.32
CA ILE A 16 3.67 -5.75 -23.89
C ILE A 16 4.96 -6.28 -23.29
N ARG A 17 6.12 -6.00 -23.89
CA ARG A 17 7.43 -6.38 -23.32
C ARG A 17 7.63 -5.80 -21.91
N GLY A 18 7.19 -4.56 -21.70
CA GLY A 18 7.20 -3.92 -20.39
C GLY A 18 6.29 -4.59 -19.37
N VAL A 19 5.05 -4.89 -19.78
CA VAL A 19 4.09 -5.67 -18.98
C VAL A 19 4.69 -7.02 -18.60
N ASP A 20 5.28 -7.72 -19.57
CA ASP A 20 5.86 -9.05 -19.35
C ASP A 20 7.06 -9.01 -18.42
N ALA A 21 7.98 -8.07 -18.58
CA ALA A 21 9.12 -7.92 -17.68
C ALA A 21 8.68 -7.71 -16.22
N MET A 22 7.67 -6.86 -16.00
CA MET A 22 7.09 -6.62 -14.68
C MET A 22 6.41 -7.88 -14.12
N VAL A 23 5.44 -8.43 -14.84
CA VAL A 23 4.63 -9.53 -14.33
C VAL A 23 5.43 -10.82 -14.21
N ASP A 24 6.41 -11.07 -15.08
CA ASP A 24 7.24 -12.26 -15.01
C ASP A 24 8.15 -12.27 -13.77
N ALA A 25 8.59 -11.10 -13.31
CA ALA A 25 9.30 -10.95 -12.06
C ALA A 25 8.41 -11.15 -10.82
N MET A 26 7.12 -10.76 -10.89
CA MET A 26 6.18 -10.92 -9.78
C MET A 26 5.59 -12.34 -9.70
N LYS A 27 5.23 -12.94 -10.84
CA LYS A 27 4.43 -14.18 -10.89
C LYS A 27 5.13 -15.38 -10.27
N VAL A 28 6.46 -15.34 -10.14
CA VAL A 28 7.23 -16.38 -9.46
C VAL A 28 6.92 -16.46 -7.96
N THR A 29 6.39 -15.39 -7.36
CA THR A 29 6.00 -15.38 -5.94
C THR A 29 4.59 -15.93 -5.70
N LEU A 30 3.83 -16.25 -6.74
CA LEU A 30 2.43 -16.63 -6.62
C LEU A 30 2.25 -18.02 -5.97
N GLY A 31 1.36 -18.08 -4.98
CA GLY A 31 0.92 -19.32 -4.34
C GLY A 31 1.91 -19.92 -3.32
N PRO A 32 1.58 -21.09 -2.74
CA PRO A 32 2.33 -21.67 -1.63
C PRO A 32 3.72 -22.23 -2.02
N LYS A 33 3.97 -22.39 -3.32
CA LYS A 33 5.27 -22.77 -3.89
C LYS A 33 5.96 -21.59 -4.57
N GLY A 34 5.50 -20.37 -4.28
CA GLY A 34 6.13 -19.15 -4.72
C GLY A 34 7.58 -19.10 -4.26
N ARG A 35 8.44 -18.52 -5.09
CA ARG A 35 9.85 -18.31 -4.78
C ARG A 35 10.06 -16.85 -4.46
N PRO A 36 10.85 -16.52 -3.43
CA PRO A 36 11.17 -15.14 -3.14
C PRO A 36 12.06 -14.56 -4.24
N VAL A 37 12.00 -13.25 -4.38
CA VAL A 37 12.80 -12.44 -5.30
C VAL A 37 13.81 -11.64 -4.49
N ALA A 38 15.06 -11.66 -4.93
CA ALA A 38 16.10 -10.82 -4.36
C ALA A 38 16.09 -9.45 -5.05
N LEU A 39 15.99 -8.39 -4.25
CA LEU A 39 16.00 -7.00 -4.67
C LEU A 39 17.30 -6.36 -4.16
N ASP A 40 18.07 -5.79 -5.07
CA ASP A 40 19.28 -5.07 -4.69
C ASP A 40 18.92 -3.76 -3.98
N LYS A 41 19.71 -3.39 -2.97
CA LYS A 41 19.56 -2.13 -2.23
C LYS A 41 20.84 -1.33 -2.41
N LYS A 42 20.69 -0.02 -2.66
CA LYS A 42 21.85 0.91 -2.82
C LYS A 42 22.82 0.89 -1.63
N PHE A 43 22.31 0.57 -0.44
CA PHE A 43 23.09 0.44 0.78
C PHE A 43 22.60 -0.77 1.57
N GLY A 44 23.55 -1.49 2.18
CA GLY A 44 23.26 -2.66 3.00
C GLY A 44 23.07 -3.95 2.18
N PRO A 45 22.56 -5.01 2.82
CA PRO A 45 22.30 -6.28 2.15
C PRO A 45 21.06 -6.20 1.23
N PRO A 46 20.97 -7.08 0.21
CA PRO A 46 19.79 -7.18 -0.63
C PRO A 46 18.57 -7.61 0.20
N ALA A 47 17.39 -7.16 -0.21
CA ALA A 47 16.13 -7.62 0.36
C ALA A 47 15.65 -8.89 -0.34
N VAL A 48 15.14 -9.85 0.42
CA VAL A 48 14.52 -11.06 -0.12
C VAL A 48 13.04 -10.96 0.21
N VAL A 49 12.22 -10.74 -0.82
CA VAL A 49 10.79 -10.48 -0.68
C VAL A 49 9.97 -11.48 -1.46
N ASP A 50 8.76 -11.77 -1.00
CA ASP A 50 7.79 -12.61 -1.69
C ASP A 50 6.47 -11.86 -1.99
N ASP A 51 6.41 -10.56 -1.71
CA ASP A 51 5.27 -9.71 -1.99
C ASP A 51 5.40 -9.02 -3.36
N GLY A 52 4.30 -9.00 -4.12
CA GLY A 52 4.28 -8.45 -5.47
C GLY A 52 4.46 -6.93 -5.52
N VAL A 53 4.06 -6.21 -4.48
CA VAL A 53 4.07 -4.73 -4.49
C VAL A 53 5.48 -4.19 -4.32
N SER A 54 6.27 -4.75 -3.41
CA SER A 54 7.68 -4.40 -3.22
C SER A 54 8.46 -4.68 -4.49
N ILE A 55 8.23 -5.82 -5.13
CA ILE A 55 8.84 -6.14 -6.43
C ILE A 55 8.42 -5.10 -7.48
N ALA A 56 7.14 -4.76 -7.56
CA ALA A 56 6.63 -3.75 -8.51
C ALA A 56 7.15 -2.34 -8.27
N LYS A 57 7.49 -2.00 -7.03
CA LYS A 57 8.09 -0.72 -6.70
C LYS A 57 9.50 -0.57 -7.28
N GLU A 58 10.29 -1.63 -7.26
CA GLU A 58 11.69 -1.63 -7.71
C GLU A 58 11.89 -1.78 -9.22
N ILE A 59 10.89 -2.25 -9.97
CA ILE A 59 11.04 -2.41 -11.42
C ILE A 59 10.88 -1.09 -12.16
N GLU A 60 11.97 -0.68 -12.79
CA GLU A 60 12.04 0.42 -13.76
C GLU A 60 12.87 -0.05 -14.96
N LEU A 61 12.33 0.11 -16.17
CA LEU A 61 12.98 -0.36 -17.40
C LEU A 61 13.69 0.79 -18.11
N GLU A 62 14.86 0.51 -18.69
CA GLU A 62 15.65 1.52 -19.40
C GLU A 62 14.94 2.06 -20.65
N ASP A 63 14.28 1.18 -21.42
CA ASP A 63 13.51 1.58 -22.60
C ASP A 63 12.22 2.31 -22.17
N PRO A 64 12.01 3.58 -22.55
CA PRO A 64 10.86 4.35 -22.09
C PRO A 64 9.51 3.75 -22.47
N PHE A 65 9.41 3.10 -23.64
CA PHE A 65 8.16 2.48 -24.10
C PHE A 65 7.81 1.22 -23.34
N GLN A 66 8.81 0.38 -23.04
CA GLN A 66 8.64 -0.75 -22.13
C GLN A 66 8.34 -0.28 -20.71
N ASN A 67 9.05 0.74 -20.21
CA ASN A 67 8.80 1.25 -18.86
C ASN A 67 7.35 1.74 -18.72
N MET A 68 6.80 2.44 -19.72
CA MET A 68 5.37 2.82 -19.70
C MET A 68 4.45 1.60 -19.54
N GLY A 69 4.74 0.48 -20.20
CA GLY A 69 3.99 -0.77 -20.03
C GLY A 69 4.08 -1.34 -18.62
N ALA A 70 5.28 -1.35 -18.03
CA ALA A 70 5.51 -1.79 -16.65
C ALA A 70 4.76 -0.91 -15.64
N GLN A 71 4.84 0.42 -15.79
CA GLN A 71 4.18 1.37 -14.89
C GLN A 71 2.64 1.24 -14.92
N LEU A 72 2.03 0.90 -16.06
CA LEU A 72 0.58 0.66 -16.15
C LEU A 72 0.13 -0.52 -15.30
N VAL A 73 0.93 -1.59 -15.25
CA VAL A 73 0.63 -2.78 -14.43
C VAL A 73 0.93 -2.50 -12.96
N LYS A 74 2.02 -1.77 -12.67
CA LYS A 74 2.33 -1.31 -11.32
C LYS A 74 1.18 -0.51 -10.72
N GLU A 75 0.57 0.40 -11.49
CA GLU A 75 -0.59 1.16 -11.04
C GLU A 75 -1.78 0.25 -10.68
N ALA A 76 -2.05 -0.79 -11.48
CA ALA A 76 -3.09 -1.75 -11.19
C ALA A 76 -2.80 -2.57 -9.91
N ALA A 77 -1.55 -2.99 -9.73
CA ALA A 77 -1.11 -3.71 -8.53
C ALA A 77 -1.23 -2.83 -7.28
N THR A 78 -0.76 -1.57 -7.33
CA THR A 78 -0.86 -0.62 -6.21
C THR A 78 -2.32 -0.37 -5.83
N LYS A 79 -3.21 -0.12 -6.79
CA LYS A 79 -4.64 0.06 -6.50
C LYS A 79 -5.29 -1.18 -5.89
N THR A 80 -4.83 -2.38 -6.26
CA THR A 80 -5.30 -3.63 -5.64
C THR A 80 -4.86 -3.69 -4.17
N ASN A 81 -3.60 -3.34 -3.90
CA ASN A 81 -3.09 -3.27 -2.54
C ASN A 81 -3.83 -2.24 -1.68
N ASP A 82 -4.07 -1.05 -2.21
CA ASP A 82 -4.74 0.03 -1.48
C ASP A 82 -6.20 -0.32 -1.15
N ALA A 83 -6.88 -1.05 -2.04
CA ALA A 83 -8.28 -1.44 -1.85
C ALA A 83 -8.46 -2.70 -0.99
N CYS A 84 -7.51 -3.65 -1.04
CA CYS A 84 -7.70 -4.99 -0.48
C CYS A 84 -6.59 -5.46 0.48
N GLY A 85 -5.40 -4.85 0.45
CA GLY A 85 -4.24 -5.27 1.24
C GLY A 85 -3.55 -6.58 0.80
N ASP A 86 -4.09 -7.26 -0.22
CA ASP A 86 -3.56 -8.52 -0.78
C ASP A 86 -4.00 -8.66 -2.26
N GLY A 87 -3.48 -9.66 -2.97
CA GLY A 87 -3.94 -10.05 -4.31
C GLY A 87 -3.20 -9.37 -5.45
N THR A 88 -2.11 -8.65 -5.17
CA THR A 88 -1.35 -7.86 -6.15
C THR A 88 -0.71 -8.72 -7.23
N THR A 89 -0.10 -9.86 -6.87
CA THR A 89 0.43 -10.80 -7.86
C THR A 89 -0.68 -11.39 -8.73
N SER A 90 -1.83 -11.73 -8.14
CA SER A 90 -2.98 -12.27 -8.87
C SER A 90 -3.55 -11.26 -9.88
N SER A 91 -3.71 -10.00 -9.47
CA SER A 91 -4.22 -8.95 -10.36
C SER A 91 -3.26 -8.66 -11.52
N SER A 92 -1.94 -8.66 -11.26
CA SER A 92 -0.92 -8.52 -12.29
C SER A 92 -0.92 -9.67 -13.31
N VAL A 93 -1.06 -10.92 -12.87
CA VAL A 93 -1.15 -12.09 -13.77
C VAL A 93 -2.41 -12.06 -14.63
N LEU A 94 -3.55 -11.65 -14.05
CA LEU A 94 -4.79 -11.44 -14.80
C LEU A 94 -4.63 -10.31 -15.82
N ALA A 95 -4.00 -9.20 -15.45
CA ALA A 95 -3.72 -8.08 -16.34
C ALA A 95 -2.86 -8.51 -17.53
N GLN A 96 -1.76 -9.24 -17.30
CA GLN A 96 -0.92 -9.80 -18.36
C GLN A 96 -1.75 -10.66 -19.32
N SER A 97 -2.57 -11.57 -18.78
CA SER A 97 -3.41 -12.48 -19.59
C SER A 97 -4.42 -11.72 -20.46
N ILE A 98 -5.10 -10.72 -19.89
CA ILE A 98 -6.07 -9.88 -20.61
C ILE A 98 -5.37 -9.05 -21.69
N VAL A 99 -4.21 -8.47 -21.40
CA VAL A 99 -3.42 -7.69 -22.36
C VAL A 99 -3.00 -8.57 -23.53
N HIS A 100 -2.42 -9.75 -23.27
CA HIS A 100 -2.01 -10.69 -24.33
C HIS A 100 -3.19 -11.13 -25.20
N GLY A 101 -4.31 -11.52 -24.58
CA GLY A 101 -5.53 -11.91 -25.28
C GLY A 101 -6.11 -10.77 -26.12
N GLY A 102 -6.19 -9.56 -25.54
CA GLY A 102 -6.67 -8.37 -26.23
C GLY A 102 -5.79 -8.00 -27.43
N MET A 103 -4.48 -7.98 -27.25
CA MET A 103 -3.53 -7.62 -28.29
C MET A 103 -3.54 -8.60 -29.46
N ARG A 104 -3.67 -9.91 -29.20
CA ARG A 104 -3.84 -10.93 -30.23
C ARG A 104 -5.08 -10.67 -31.09
N ASN A 105 -6.21 -10.33 -30.46
CA ASN A 105 -7.46 -10.05 -31.18
C ASN A 105 -7.38 -8.73 -31.96
N ILE A 106 -6.73 -7.70 -31.41
CA ILE A 106 -6.52 -6.42 -32.11
C ILE A 106 -5.63 -6.61 -33.34
N ALA A 107 -4.57 -7.42 -33.23
CA ALA A 107 -3.72 -7.78 -34.37
C ALA A 107 -4.50 -8.54 -35.46
N ALA A 108 -5.51 -9.32 -35.08
CA ALA A 108 -6.44 -9.98 -36.00
C ALA A 108 -7.53 -9.04 -36.59
N GLY A 109 -7.47 -7.74 -36.30
CA GLY A 109 -8.39 -6.73 -36.86
C GLY A 109 -9.65 -6.47 -36.02
N ALA A 110 -9.74 -7.01 -34.80
CA ALA A 110 -10.87 -6.73 -33.91
C ALA A 110 -10.86 -5.26 -33.44
N ASN A 111 -12.06 -4.69 -33.26
CA ASN A 111 -12.22 -3.33 -32.76
C ASN A 111 -11.83 -3.26 -31.26
N PRO A 112 -10.79 -2.47 -30.88
CA PRO A 112 -10.32 -2.37 -29.49
C PRO A 112 -11.40 -1.90 -28.51
N MET A 113 -12.28 -1.00 -28.94
CA MET A 113 -13.36 -0.48 -28.09
C MET A 113 -14.45 -1.52 -27.85
N ALA A 114 -14.72 -2.40 -28.84
CA ALA A 114 -15.64 -3.51 -28.66
C ALA A 114 -15.07 -4.55 -27.69
N LEU A 115 -13.78 -4.88 -27.82
CA LEU A 115 -13.08 -5.78 -26.90
C LEU A 115 -13.11 -5.25 -25.46
N LYS A 116 -12.79 -3.97 -25.26
CA LYS A 116 -12.86 -3.31 -23.94
C LYS A 116 -14.25 -3.44 -23.31
N ARG A 117 -15.32 -3.19 -24.08
CA ARG A 117 -16.70 -3.36 -23.59
C ARG A 117 -17.02 -4.80 -23.24
N GLY A 118 -16.54 -5.76 -24.03
CA GLY A 118 -16.72 -7.19 -23.77
C GLY A 118 -16.04 -7.63 -22.47
N VAL A 119 -14.78 -7.23 -22.28
CA VAL A 119 -14.03 -7.49 -21.04
C VAL A 119 -14.72 -6.86 -19.83
N GLY A 120 -15.22 -5.63 -19.95
CA GLY A 120 -16.00 -4.98 -18.87
C GLY A 120 -17.23 -5.79 -18.48
N LYS A 121 -18.07 -6.17 -19.44
CA LYS A 121 -19.27 -7.00 -19.17
C LYS A 121 -18.93 -8.35 -18.56
N ALA A 122 -17.85 -9.00 -19.02
CA ALA A 122 -17.40 -10.26 -18.46
C ALA A 122 -16.92 -10.09 -17.01
N SER A 123 -16.19 -9.01 -16.73
CA SER A 123 -15.76 -8.67 -15.37
C SER A 123 -16.96 -8.47 -14.44
N ASP A 124 -17.97 -7.72 -14.87
CA ASP A 124 -19.18 -7.48 -14.07
C ASP A 124 -19.91 -8.78 -13.74
N ALA A 125 -20.08 -9.66 -14.74
CA ALA A 125 -20.71 -10.96 -14.56
C ALA A 125 -19.91 -11.88 -13.61
N VAL A 126 -18.57 -11.88 -13.72
CA VAL A 126 -17.70 -12.65 -12.81
C VAL A 126 -17.82 -12.11 -11.38
N VAL A 127 -17.83 -10.79 -11.18
CA VAL A 127 -18.00 -10.19 -9.85
C VAL A 127 -19.37 -10.57 -9.24
N GLU A 128 -20.44 -10.57 -10.04
CA GLU A 128 -21.75 -10.99 -9.57
C GLU A 128 -21.75 -12.46 -9.12
N GLU A 129 -21.12 -13.34 -9.89
CA GLU A 129 -21.03 -14.76 -9.54
C GLU A 129 -20.15 -14.99 -8.30
N LEU A 130 -19.02 -14.28 -8.19
CA LEU A 130 -18.15 -14.34 -7.01
C LEU A 130 -18.90 -13.94 -5.73
N ARG A 131 -19.82 -12.96 -5.80
CA ARG A 131 -20.67 -12.59 -4.67
C ARG A 131 -21.64 -13.71 -4.30
N LYS A 132 -22.22 -14.41 -5.27
CA LYS A 132 -23.16 -15.52 -5.03
C LYS A 132 -22.50 -16.73 -4.37
N ILE A 133 -21.26 -17.04 -4.75
CA ILE A 133 -20.50 -18.16 -4.16
C ILE A 133 -19.71 -17.76 -2.91
N SER A 134 -19.71 -16.48 -2.54
CA SER A 134 -18.99 -16.00 -1.36
C SER A 134 -19.57 -16.61 -0.08
N THR A 135 -18.69 -16.96 0.86
CA THR A 135 -19.06 -17.50 2.16
C THR A 135 -18.60 -16.53 3.23
N GLU A 136 -19.51 -16.15 4.12
CA GLU A 136 -19.20 -15.26 5.24
C GLU A 136 -18.27 -15.97 6.25
N VAL A 137 -17.20 -15.28 6.65
CA VAL A 137 -16.23 -15.78 7.64
C VAL A 137 -16.82 -15.70 9.04
N LYS A 138 -16.93 -16.86 9.69
CA LYS A 138 -17.54 -17.06 11.01
C LYS A 138 -16.58 -17.80 11.94
N GLY A 139 -16.43 -17.23 13.13
CA GLY A 139 -15.63 -17.81 14.20
C GLY A 139 -14.13 -17.70 13.97
N LYS A 140 -13.39 -18.02 15.03
CA LYS A 140 -11.94 -17.93 15.11
C LYS A 140 -11.22 -18.83 14.11
N GLU A 141 -11.70 -20.05 13.91
CA GLU A 141 -11.03 -21.04 13.06
C GLU A 141 -10.95 -20.58 11.60
N GLN A 142 -12.04 -20.01 11.05
CA GLN A 142 -12.02 -19.50 9.68
C GLN A 142 -11.15 -18.24 9.54
N VAL A 143 -11.09 -17.38 10.57
CA VAL A 143 -10.16 -16.24 10.61
C VAL A 143 -8.71 -16.75 10.59
N ALA A 144 -8.39 -17.75 11.41
CA ALA A 144 -7.06 -18.36 11.43
C ALA A 144 -6.68 -18.96 10.07
N GLN A 145 -7.62 -19.63 9.40
CA GLN A 145 -7.40 -20.18 8.06
C GLN A 145 -7.08 -19.09 7.03
N VAL A 146 -7.86 -18.00 6.99
CA VAL A 146 -7.61 -16.87 6.07
C VAL A 146 -6.25 -16.23 6.35
N ALA A 147 -5.95 -15.95 7.62
CA ALA A 147 -4.68 -15.35 8.03
C ALA A 147 -3.48 -16.27 7.73
N THR A 148 -3.63 -17.59 7.93
CA THR A 148 -2.61 -18.60 7.58
C THR A 148 -2.35 -18.64 6.08
N VAL A 149 -3.40 -18.59 5.25
CA VAL A 149 -3.23 -18.63 3.79
C VAL A 149 -2.53 -17.36 3.29
N SER A 150 -2.86 -16.20 3.84
CA SER A 150 -2.25 -14.92 3.45
C SER A 150 -0.79 -14.82 3.93
N SER A 151 -0.51 -15.17 5.19
CA SER A 151 0.85 -15.11 5.77
C SER A 151 1.73 -16.31 5.40
N ARG A 152 1.15 -17.40 4.88
CA ARG A 152 1.79 -18.71 4.65
C ARG A 152 2.31 -19.37 5.93
N ASP A 153 1.87 -18.91 7.10
CA ASP A 153 2.35 -19.36 8.39
C ASP A 153 1.18 -19.58 9.35
N SER A 154 1.07 -20.80 9.88
CA SER A 154 0.01 -21.17 10.83
C SER A 154 0.17 -20.54 12.21
N GLU A 155 1.40 -20.26 12.64
CA GLU A 155 1.65 -19.56 13.91
C GLU A 155 1.13 -18.13 13.84
N ILE A 156 1.45 -17.41 12.75
CA ILE A 156 0.93 -16.06 12.49
C ILE A 156 -0.59 -16.08 12.34
N GLY A 157 -1.13 -17.05 11.59
CA GLY A 157 -2.57 -17.17 11.41
C GLY A 157 -3.35 -17.37 12.72
N ASN A 158 -2.84 -18.25 13.59
CA ASN A 158 -3.43 -18.48 14.91
C ASN A 158 -3.30 -17.24 15.82
N LEU A 159 -2.15 -16.56 15.79
CA LEU A 159 -1.90 -15.35 16.55
C LEU A 159 -2.91 -14.24 16.18
N ILE A 160 -3.12 -14.01 14.89
CA ILE A 160 -4.09 -13.01 14.39
C ILE A 160 -5.50 -13.38 14.85
N ALA A 161 -5.88 -14.66 14.78
CA ALA A 161 -7.19 -15.11 15.22
C ALA A 161 -7.41 -14.94 16.74
N ASP A 162 -6.39 -15.22 17.55
CA ASP A 162 -6.40 -15.00 19.01
C ASP A 162 -6.59 -13.52 19.35
N VAL A 163 -5.87 -12.64 18.65
CA VAL A 163 -5.99 -11.19 18.84
C VAL A 163 -7.38 -10.72 18.40
N MET A 164 -7.84 -11.07 17.20
CA MET A 164 -9.16 -10.65 16.69
C MET A 164 -10.33 -11.14 17.57
N GLU A 165 -10.22 -12.31 18.19
CA GLU A 165 -11.23 -12.80 19.14
C GLU A 165 -11.33 -11.93 20.39
N LYS A 166 -10.19 -11.43 20.90
CA LYS A 166 -10.12 -10.58 22.10
C LYS A 166 -10.49 -9.13 21.84
N VAL A 167 -9.99 -8.52 20.76
CA VAL A 167 -10.25 -7.11 20.44
C VAL A 167 -11.60 -6.93 19.71
N GLY A 168 -12.17 -8.01 19.18
CA GLY A 168 -13.39 -8.00 18.37
C GLY A 168 -13.10 -7.66 16.90
N LYS A 169 -14.11 -7.82 16.04
CA LYS A 169 -13.99 -7.62 14.59
C LYS A 169 -13.59 -6.20 14.19
N ASP A 170 -14.02 -5.21 14.98
CA ASP A 170 -13.74 -3.79 14.75
C ASP A 170 -12.57 -3.27 15.61
N GLY A 171 -11.83 -4.20 16.23
CA GLY A 171 -10.65 -3.89 17.03
C GLY A 171 -9.49 -3.36 16.21
N VAL A 172 -8.66 -2.51 16.83
CA VAL A 172 -7.44 -1.99 16.20
C VAL A 172 -6.30 -2.93 16.54
N ILE A 173 -5.60 -3.40 15.51
CA ILE A 173 -4.40 -4.23 15.65
C ILE A 173 -3.22 -3.44 15.07
N THR A 174 -2.16 -3.32 15.85
CA THR A 174 -0.89 -2.72 15.43
C THR A 174 0.20 -3.79 15.44
N VAL A 175 1.18 -3.66 14.55
CA VAL A 175 2.34 -4.55 14.45
C VAL A 175 3.59 -3.71 14.63
N GLU A 176 4.40 -4.08 15.63
CA GLU A 176 5.65 -3.43 16.01
C GLU A 176 6.82 -4.41 15.91
N GLU A 177 8.03 -3.89 15.72
CA GLU A 177 9.24 -4.70 15.68
C GLU A 177 9.64 -5.14 17.10
N GLY A 178 9.55 -6.44 17.36
CA GLY A 178 9.94 -7.02 18.64
C GLY A 178 11.47 -7.04 18.82
N LYS A 179 11.92 -6.85 20.06
CA LYS A 179 13.35 -7.02 20.44
C LYS A 179 13.72 -8.49 20.74
N GLY A 180 12.71 -9.35 20.92
CA GLY A 180 12.86 -10.76 21.24
C GLY A 180 12.80 -11.67 20.01
N LEU A 181 13.00 -12.97 20.24
CA LEU A 181 12.89 -14.01 19.20
C LEU A 181 11.47 -14.57 19.05
N LYS A 182 10.56 -14.24 19.98
CA LYS A 182 9.19 -14.76 20.01
C LYS A 182 8.21 -13.66 19.66
N PHE A 183 7.09 -14.05 19.05
CA PHE A 183 5.94 -13.17 18.93
C PHE A 183 5.37 -12.86 20.32
N GLU A 184 5.09 -11.59 20.57
CA GLU A 184 4.49 -11.09 21.81
C GLU A 184 3.20 -10.34 21.45
N THR A 185 2.19 -10.46 22.29
CA THR A 185 0.92 -9.74 22.13
C THR A 185 0.66 -8.91 23.37
N GLU A 186 0.55 -7.60 23.19
CA GLU A 186 0.15 -6.68 24.24
C GLU A 186 -1.21 -6.09 23.91
N PHE A 187 -2.10 -6.04 24.92
CA PHE A 187 -3.40 -5.40 24.80
C PHE A 187 -3.30 -4.07 25.51
N VAL A 188 -3.36 -2.99 24.74
CA VAL A 188 -3.30 -1.63 25.24
C VAL A 188 -4.66 -0.96 25.09
N GLU A 189 -5.02 -0.10 26.05
CA GLU A 189 -6.14 0.80 25.87
C GLU A 189 -5.72 1.94 24.93
N GLY A 190 -6.48 2.12 23.85
CA GLY A 190 -6.18 3.12 22.84
C GLY A 190 -7.39 3.42 21.97
N MET A 191 -7.23 4.38 21.06
CA MET A 191 -8.28 4.75 20.12
C MET A 191 -7.71 5.03 18.73
N LYS A 192 -8.49 4.69 17.71
CA LYS A 192 -8.23 5.05 16.31
C LYS A 192 -9.39 5.90 15.79
N PHE A 193 -9.05 6.93 15.03
CA PHE A 193 -9.98 7.77 14.30
C PHE A 193 -9.58 7.82 12.83
N ASP A 194 -10.56 8.01 11.94
CA ASP A 194 -10.34 8.05 10.49
C ASP A 194 -9.83 9.43 10.04
N ARG A 195 -8.64 9.81 10.54
CA ARG A 195 -7.91 11.03 10.18
C ARG A 195 -6.42 10.73 10.10
N GLY A 196 -5.77 11.18 9.03
CA GLY A 196 -4.32 11.10 8.84
C GLY A 196 -3.60 12.41 9.16
N TYR A 197 -2.30 12.47 8.83
CA TYR A 197 -1.51 13.69 8.90
C TYR A 197 -1.97 14.72 7.84
N ILE A 198 -1.98 16.00 8.20
CA ILE A 198 -2.42 17.10 7.31
C ILE A 198 -1.37 17.38 6.21
N SER A 199 -0.11 17.01 6.45
CA SER A 199 1.00 17.25 5.54
C SER A 199 1.92 16.03 5.44
N PRO A 200 2.33 15.59 4.22
CA PRO A 200 3.28 14.49 4.04
C PRO A 200 4.65 14.72 4.69
N TYR A 201 5.00 15.97 5.00
CA TYR A 201 6.25 16.29 5.69
C TYR A 201 6.31 15.80 7.15
N PHE A 202 5.18 15.34 7.71
CA PHE A 202 5.14 14.75 9.05
C PHE A 202 5.41 13.24 9.07
N ILE A 203 5.65 12.62 7.91
CA ILE A 203 6.02 11.20 7.82
C ILE A 203 7.37 10.99 8.51
N THR A 204 7.43 10.05 9.45
CA THR A 204 8.67 9.64 10.12
C THR A 204 9.17 8.29 9.61
N ASN A 205 8.26 7.41 9.16
CA ASN A 205 8.59 6.17 8.46
C ASN A 205 8.20 6.28 6.98
N SER A 206 9.18 6.52 6.11
CA SER A 206 8.96 6.68 4.67
C SER A 206 8.67 5.37 3.93
N GLU A 207 9.00 4.21 4.50
CA GLU A 207 8.70 2.91 3.89
C GLU A 207 7.21 2.57 4.05
N ARG A 208 6.66 2.80 5.25
CA ARG A 208 5.25 2.54 5.57
C ARG A 208 4.33 3.74 5.31
N MET A 209 4.90 4.91 5.02
CA MET A 209 4.16 6.18 4.91
C MET A 209 3.38 6.52 6.19
N GLU A 210 4.03 6.35 7.34
CA GLU A 210 3.44 6.52 8.67
C GLU A 210 4.12 7.66 9.46
N SER A 211 3.36 8.29 10.36
CA SER A 211 3.88 9.24 11.34
C SER A 211 3.84 8.60 12.72
N VAL A 212 4.99 8.13 13.17
CA VAL A 212 5.22 7.50 14.48
C VAL A 212 5.86 8.53 15.41
N ILE A 213 5.23 8.78 16.55
CA ILE A 213 5.70 9.72 17.57
C ILE A 213 5.73 9.00 18.92
N GLU A 214 6.92 8.87 19.51
CA GLU A 214 7.10 8.26 20.83
C GLU A 214 6.84 9.28 21.95
N ASP A 215 6.12 8.83 23.00
CA ASP A 215 5.75 9.59 24.21
C ASP A 215 5.32 11.06 23.93
N PRO A 216 4.33 11.29 23.04
CA PRO A 216 3.91 12.63 22.68
C PRO A 216 3.04 13.28 23.76
N TYR A 217 3.16 14.60 23.90
CA TYR A 217 2.07 15.39 24.47
C TYR A 217 0.95 15.55 23.44
N ILE A 218 -0.30 15.35 23.86
CA ILE A 218 -1.47 15.50 22.98
C ILE A 218 -2.14 16.86 23.28
N LEU A 219 -2.03 17.79 22.34
CA LEU A 219 -2.74 19.06 22.37
C LEU A 219 -4.10 18.90 21.68
N ILE A 220 -5.19 19.05 22.43
CA ILE A 220 -6.55 18.91 21.91
C ILE A 220 -7.25 20.27 21.92
N THR A 221 -7.79 20.67 20.78
CA THR A 221 -8.60 21.88 20.64
C THR A 221 -9.82 21.60 19.77
N ASN A 222 -10.90 22.36 20.00
CA ASN A 222 -12.09 22.33 19.14
C ASN A 222 -12.13 23.49 18.14
N LYS A 223 -11.02 24.23 18.00
CA LYS A 223 -10.90 25.37 17.10
C LYS A 223 -10.02 25.03 15.91
N LYS A 224 -10.30 25.67 14.78
CA LYS A 224 -9.35 25.80 13.68
C LYS A 224 -8.13 26.63 14.09
N ILE A 225 -6.93 26.16 13.74
CA ILE A 225 -5.66 26.84 14.00
C ILE A 225 -5.08 27.33 12.68
N SER A 226 -5.13 28.65 12.46
CA SER A 226 -4.58 29.27 11.24
C SER A 226 -3.37 30.16 11.52
N ALA A 227 -3.32 30.75 12.72
CA ALA A 227 -2.26 31.68 13.13
C ALA A 227 -1.28 31.01 14.10
N VAL A 228 0.01 31.33 13.94
CA VAL A 228 1.07 30.82 14.84
C VAL A 228 0.86 31.29 16.27
N SER A 229 0.29 32.48 16.47
CA SER A 229 -0.02 33.06 17.78
C SER A 229 -0.91 32.17 18.65
N ASP A 230 -1.79 31.39 18.04
CA ASP A 230 -2.71 30.50 18.76
C ASP A 230 -1.99 29.26 19.31
N LEU A 231 -0.85 28.90 18.72
CA LEU A 231 -0.03 27.76 19.12
C LEU A 231 1.13 28.13 20.05
N LEU A 232 1.66 29.36 19.95
CA LEU A 232 2.85 29.79 20.68
C LEU A 232 2.82 29.45 22.19
N PRO A 233 1.75 29.77 22.94
CA PRO A 233 1.73 29.51 24.39
C PRO A 233 1.81 28.02 24.74
N ALA A 234 1.32 27.14 23.87
CA ALA A 234 1.40 25.70 24.04
C ALA A 234 2.77 25.16 23.61
N LEU A 235 3.27 25.59 22.44
CA LEU A 235 4.56 25.15 21.90
C LEU A 235 5.73 25.56 22.80
N GLU A 236 5.72 26.77 23.39
CA GLU A 236 6.76 27.21 24.31
C GLU A 236 6.87 26.31 25.54
N LYS A 237 5.73 25.86 26.08
CA LYS A 237 5.71 24.92 27.21
C LYS A 237 6.19 23.53 26.82
N ILE A 238 5.87 23.08 25.62
CA ILE A 238 6.27 21.75 25.11
C ILE A 238 7.78 21.72 24.83
N LEU A 239 8.30 22.78 24.20
CA LEU A 239 9.74 22.95 23.92
C LEU A 239 10.58 22.96 25.20
N GLN A 240 10.07 23.51 26.31
CA GLN A 240 10.77 23.48 27.60
C GLN A 240 10.94 22.07 28.17
N VAL A 241 10.02 21.15 27.85
CA VAL A 241 10.07 19.75 28.31
C VAL A 241 10.81 18.85 27.31
N GLY A 242 11.11 19.35 26.11
CA GLY A 242 11.86 18.63 25.08
C GLY A 242 11.16 17.38 24.55
N LYS A 243 9.81 17.34 24.63
CA LYS A 243 9.00 16.21 24.14
C LYS A 243 8.33 16.53 22.81
N ASN A 244 8.03 15.49 22.04
CA ASN A 244 7.27 15.58 20.81
C ASN A 244 5.79 15.92 21.09
N VAL A 245 5.06 16.42 20.07
CA VAL A 245 3.64 16.81 20.20
C VAL A 245 2.78 16.24 19.09
N LEU A 246 1.58 15.79 19.47
CA LEU A 246 0.46 15.50 18.57
C LEU A 246 -0.60 16.60 18.75
N ILE A 247 -1.01 17.25 17.66
CA ILE A 247 -2.04 18.29 17.69
C ILE A 247 -3.32 17.74 17.07
N LEU A 248 -4.40 17.69 17.85
CA LEU A 248 -5.74 17.31 17.43
C LEU A 248 -6.65 18.54 17.49
N GLY A 249 -7.12 18.98 16.31
CA GLY A 249 -7.96 20.17 16.15
C GLY A 249 -9.03 19.96 15.08
N GLU A 250 -9.86 20.98 14.86
CA GLU A 250 -10.80 20.99 13.73
C GLU A 250 -10.05 20.97 12.39
N ASP A 251 -9.05 21.84 12.27
CA ASP A 251 -8.17 21.97 11.10
C ASP A 251 -6.91 22.77 11.50
N VAL A 252 -5.79 22.52 10.81
CA VAL A 252 -4.53 23.27 10.98
C VAL A 252 -4.05 23.71 9.60
N ASP A 253 -4.10 25.01 9.34
CA ASP A 253 -3.79 25.57 8.03
C ASP A 253 -2.96 26.87 8.11
N GLY A 254 -2.80 27.53 6.96
CA GLY A 254 -2.18 28.84 6.87
C GLY A 254 -0.75 28.90 7.42
N GLU A 255 -0.47 29.93 8.20
CA GLU A 255 0.84 30.22 8.76
C GLU A 255 1.24 29.20 9.84
N ALA A 256 0.26 28.71 10.60
CA ALA A 256 0.46 27.70 11.64
C ALA A 256 1.01 26.40 11.05
N LEU A 257 0.38 25.88 9.99
CA LEU A 257 0.85 24.65 9.33
C LEU A 257 2.24 24.83 8.72
N ALA A 258 2.49 25.94 8.03
CA ALA A 258 3.80 26.21 7.43
C ALA A 258 4.91 26.24 8.49
N THR A 259 4.64 26.87 9.64
CA THR A 259 5.57 26.93 10.76
C THR A 259 5.86 25.55 11.36
N LEU A 260 4.84 24.72 11.56
CA LEU A 260 5.01 23.36 12.06
C LEU A 260 5.85 22.50 11.11
N VAL A 261 5.59 22.59 9.80
CA VAL A 261 6.37 21.85 8.79
C VAL A 261 7.83 22.28 8.80
N VAL A 262 8.11 23.59 8.84
CA VAL A 262 9.49 24.10 8.86
C VAL A 262 10.23 23.67 10.13
N ASN A 263 9.57 23.71 11.29
CA ASN A 263 10.18 23.26 12.55
C ASN A 263 10.45 21.76 12.55
N LYS A 264 9.53 20.95 12.01
CA LYS A 264 9.76 19.51 11.86
C LYS A 264 10.98 19.21 10.99
N LEU A 265 11.09 19.89 9.85
CA LEU A 265 12.23 19.74 8.93
C LEU A 265 13.56 20.19 9.54
N ARG A 266 13.53 21.12 10.49
CA ARG A 266 14.71 21.58 11.25
C ARG A 266 15.04 20.70 12.46
N GLY A 267 14.16 19.77 12.83
CA GLY A 267 14.32 18.92 14.01
C GLY A 267 14.15 19.66 15.34
N THR A 268 13.51 20.84 15.33
CA THR A 268 13.20 21.59 16.56
C THR A 268 11.91 21.11 17.25
N LEU A 269 11.02 20.45 16.51
CA LEU A 269 9.73 19.87 16.96
C LEU A 269 9.47 18.52 16.25
#